data_AF-A0A8J5GS45-F1
#
_entry.id   AF-A0A8J5GS45-F1
#
_cell.length_a   1.000
_cell.length_b   1.000
_cell.length_c   1.000
_cell.angle_alpha   90.00
_cell.angle_beta   90.00
_cell.angle_gamma   90.00
#
_symmetry.space_group_name_H-M   'P 1'
#
loop_
_entity.id
_entity.type
_entity.pdbx_description
1 polymer ?
#
loop_
_entity_poly.entity_id
_entity_poly.type
_entity_poly.pdbx_seq_one_letter_code
_entity_poly.pdbx_strand_id
1 'polypeptide(L)'
;MDIKIRLEGWPRCGTNLGTISSRLRESSKMYLQFYINENGDKVYTTKKETPVGLPTQSAHPARFSPDDKYSRQRVLLKKRFGLLPTQQSPLKY
;
A
#
# COMPACT_ATOMS: atom_id res chain seq x y z
N MET A 1 25.57 -66.25 9.02
CA MET A 1 25.87 -64.82 9.27
C MET A 1 25.76 -64.14 7.91
N ASP A 2 24.54 -63.81 7.49
CA ASP A 2 24.26 -63.19 6.20
C ASP A 2 23.28 -62.04 6.42
N ILE A 3 23.82 -60.82 6.48
CA ILE A 3 23.05 -59.58 6.62
C ILE A 3 22.65 -59.14 5.22
N LYS A 4 21.41 -59.43 4.83
CA LYS A 4 20.81 -58.95 3.57
C LYS A 4 20.25 -57.55 3.79
N ILE A 5 20.96 -56.54 3.30
CA ILE A 5 20.52 -55.15 3.25
C ILE A 5 19.35 -55.04 2.27
N ARG A 6 18.16 -54.68 2.77
CA ARG A 6 16.96 -54.44 1.96
C ARG A 6 16.84 -52.93 1.70
N LEU A 7 17.24 -52.51 0.50
CA LEU A 7 16.95 -51.19 -0.06
C LEU A 7 15.64 -51.28 -0.86
N GLU A 8 14.52 -50.90 -0.23
CA GLU A 8 13.24 -50.60 -0.90
C GLU A 8 12.82 -49.24 -0.31
N GLY A 9 12.49 -48.18 -1.04
CA GLY A 9 11.98 -48.00 -2.38
C GLY A 9 11.11 -46.74 -2.26
N TRP A 10 11.64 -45.57 -2.62
CA TRP A 10 10.91 -44.30 -2.49
C TRP A 10 9.76 -44.25 -3.50
N PRO A 11 8.53 -43.86 -3.10
CA PRO A 11 7.43 -43.73 -4.03
C PRO A 11 7.67 -42.54 -4.97
N ARG A 12 7.84 -42.85 -6.26
CA ARG A 12 7.72 -41.87 -7.35
C ARG A 12 6.24 -41.55 -7.51
N CYS A 13 5.79 -40.44 -6.93
CA CYS A 13 4.45 -39.91 -7.17
C CYS A 13 4.51 -38.70 -8.13
N GLY A 14 4.05 -38.95 -9.36
CA GLY A 14 3.05 -38.12 -10.04
C GLY A 14 3.40 -36.68 -10.40
N THR A 15 3.65 -36.47 -11.69
CA THR A 15 3.47 -35.20 -12.39
C THR A 15 2.11 -34.57 -12.08
N ASN A 16 2.09 -33.34 -11.57
CA ASN A 16 0.94 -32.44 -11.71
C ASN A 16 1.42 -31.12 -12.30
N LEU A 17 0.87 -30.84 -13.47
CA LEU A 17 1.00 -29.63 -14.25
C LEU A 17 0.67 -28.40 -13.38
N GLY A 18 1.60 -27.44 -13.37
CA GLY A 18 1.33 -26.02 -13.33
C GLY A 18 0.14 -25.53 -12.50
N THR A 19 0.18 -25.68 -11.18
CA THR A 19 -0.44 -24.66 -10.34
C THR A 19 0.57 -23.52 -10.24
N ILE A 20 0.50 -22.58 -11.19
CA ILE A 20 0.96 -21.21 -10.94
C ILE A 20 0.05 -20.73 -9.81
N SER A 21 0.41 -21.08 -8.57
CA SER A 21 -0.12 -20.45 -7.37
C SER A 21 0.01 -18.97 -7.67
N SER A 22 -1.12 -18.31 -7.80
CA SER A 22 -1.23 -16.87 -7.91
C SER A 22 -0.52 -16.30 -6.71
N ARG A 23 0.80 -16.12 -6.85
CA ARG A 23 1.63 -15.34 -5.96
C ARG A 23 1.09 -13.95 -6.16
N LEU A 24 0.04 -13.65 -5.38
CA LEU A 24 -0.50 -12.33 -5.19
C LEU A 24 0.74 -11.45 -5.13
N ARG A 25 0.87 -10.54 -6.10
CA ARG A 25 1.88 -9.50 -6.04
C ARG A 25 1.79 -8.96 -4.63
N GLU A 26 2.78 -9.26 -3.78
CA GLU A 26 2.99 -8.57 -2.53
C GLU A 26 3.17 -7.12 -2.98
N SER A 27 2.08 -6.36 -3.03
CA SER A 27 2.16 -4.94 -3.33
C SER A 27 3.00 -4.42 -2.19
N SER A 28 4.23 -4.04 -2.49
CA SER A 28 5.20 -3.50 -1.56
C SER A 28 4.47 -2.53 -0.63
N LYS A 29 4.15 -3.00 0.59
CA LYS A 29 3.43 -2.22 1.60
C LYS A 29 4.34 -1.06 1.92
N MET A 30 3.96 0.14 1.51
CA MET A 30 4.80 1.28 1.80
C MET A 30 4.56 1.72 3.24
N TYR A 31 5.60 1.58 4.07
CA TYR A 31 5.52 1.81 5.52
C TYR A 31 5.74 3.27 5.91
N LEU A 32 6.25 4.10 5.00
CA LEU A 32 6.65 5.46 5.30
C LEU A 32 5.45 6.31 5.70
N GLN A 33 5.50 6.86 6.91
CA GLN A 33 4.54 7.81 7.44
C GLN A 33 5.21 9.17 7.60
N PHE A 34 4.40 10.21 7.82
CA PHE A 34 4.87 11.52 8.21
C PHE A 34 3.90 12.20 9.19
N TYR A 35 4.39 13.22 9.85
CA TYR A 35 3.59 14.21 10.58
C TYR A 35 4.13 15.61 10.29
N ILE A 36 3.34 16.63 10.65
CA ILE A 36 3.69 18.03 10.44
C ILE A 36 4.17 18.60 11.78
N ASN A 37 5.38 19.15 11.80
CA ASN A 37 5.94 19.83 12.97
C ASN A 37 5.28 21.20 13.19
N GLU A 38 5.55 21.81 14.35
CA GLU A 38 5.15 23.19 14.65
C GLU A 38 5.66 24.21 13.61
N ASN A 39 6.82 23.94 13.02
CA ASN A 39 7.41 24.75 11.95
C ASN A 39 6.71 24.58 10.58
N GLY A 40 5.79 23.61 10.44
CA GLY A 40 5.13 23.28 9.18
C GLY A 40 5.86 22.25 8.31
N ASP A 41 7.03 21.76 8.74
CA ASP A 41 7.81 20.78 7.99
C ASP A 41 7.27 19.35 8.15
N LYS A 42 7.41 18.53 7.10
CA LYS A 42 7.08 17.10 7.14
C LYS A 42 8.24 16.30 7.73
N VAL A 43 8.01 15.67 8.88
CA VAL A 43 8.96 14.71 9.47
C VAL A 43 8.51 13.29 9.16
N TYR A 44 9.40 12.53 8.55
CA TYR A 44 9.15 11.15 8.15
C TYR A 44 9.47 10.17 9.28
N THR A 45 8.63 9.14 9.41
CA THR A 45 8.77 8.11 10.43
C THR A 45 8.15 6.80 9.97
N THR A 46 8.60 5.68 10.52
CA THR A 46 7.97 4.36 10.33
C THR A 46 6.92 4.08 11.41
N LYS A 47 6.92 4.87 12.50
CA LYS A 47 5.99 4.71 13.62
C LYS A 47 4.58 5.17 13.24
N LYS A 48 3.58 4.54 13.84
CA LYS A 48 2.15 4.89 13.65
C LYS A 48 1.68 6.06 14.50
N GLU A 49 2.49 6.43 15.49
CA GLU A 49 2.20 7.50 16.44
C GLU A 49 3.34 8.53 16.42
N THR A 50 2.95 9.79 16.56
CA THR A 50 3.86 10.93 16.78
C THR A 50 4.37 10.92 18.22
N PRO A 51 5.44 11.68 18.55
CA PRO A 51 5.88 11.84 19.93
C PRO A 51 4.81 12.41 20.88
N VAL A 52 3.78 13.08 20.34
CA VAL A 52 2.64 13.65 21.08
C VAL A 52 1.47 12.64 21.20
N GLY A 53 1.59 11.46 20.58
CA GLY A 53 0.55 10.42 20.59
C GLY A 53 -0.54 10.58 19.52
N LEU A 54 -0.43 11.56 18.62
CA LEU A 54 -1.31 11.68 17.45
C LEU A 54 -0.97 10.64 16.37
N PRO A 55 -1.95 10.15 15.60
CA PRO A 55 -1.69 9.20 14.51
C PRO A 55 -0.92 9.85 13.36
N THR A 56 0.03 9.11 12.79
CA THR A 56 0.81 9.56 11.61
C THR A 56 0.07 9.28 10.30
N GLN A 57 0.37 10.08 9.27
CA GLN A 57 -0.27 9.97 7.96
C GLN A 57 0.65 9.28 6.95
N SER A 58 0.09 8.58 5.96
CA SER A 58 0.89 7.93 4.92
C SER A 58 1.60 8.95 4.04
N ALA A 59 2.91 8.79 3.84
CA ALA A 59 3.69 9.67 2.97
C ALA A 59 3.37 9.48 1.47
N HIS A 60 2.66 8.42 1.13
CA HIS A 60 2.38 8.04 -0.25
C HIS A 60 1.07 8.66 -0.74
N PRO A 61 1.03 9.17 -1.98
CA PRO A 61 -0.19 9.70 -2.56
C PRO A 61 -1.22 8.59 -2.77
N ALA A 62 -2.51 8.95 -2.73
CA ALA A 62 -3.59 8.04 -3.07
C ALA A 62 -3.43 7.52 -4.51
N ARG A 63 -3.71 6.23 -4.73
CA ARG A 63 -3.59 5.59 -6.05
C ARG A 63 -4.53 6.26 -7.05
N PHE A 64 -3.97 6.74 -8.16
CA PHE A 64 -4.77 7.23 -9.28
C PHE A 64 -5.40 6.07 -10.06
N SER A 65 -6.68 6.21 -10.40
CA SER A 65 -7.39 5.32 -11.32
C SER A 65 -8.07 6.16 -12.39
N PRO A 66 -7.90 5.84 -13.68
CA PRO A 66 -8.68 6.49 -14.74
C PRO A 66 -10.19 6.25 -14.57
N ASP A 67 -10.59 5.02 -14.26
CA ASP A 67 -11.97 4.64 -13.96
C ASP A 67 -12.30 4.80 -12.47
N ASP A 68 -12.33 6.03 -11.99
CA ASP A 68 -12.70 6.34 -10.61
C ASP A 68 -14.20 6.66 -10.49
N LYS A 69 -14.97 5.64 -10.08
CA LYS A 69 -16.43 5.71 -9.84
C LYS A 69 -16.85 6.84 -8.90
N TYR A 70 -15.98 7.28 -7.98
CA TYR A 70 -16.31 8.29 -6.97
C TYR A 70 -15.75 9.69 -7.30
N SER A 71 -15.30 9.91 -8.53
CA SER A 71 -14.74 11.17 -9.00
C SER A 71 -15.71 12.36 -8.85
N ARG A 72 -16.98 12.18 -9.23
CA ARG A 72 -18.03 13.22 -9.11
C ARG A 72 -18.22 13.66 -7.65
N GLN A 73 -18.28 12.69 -6.74
CA GLN A 73 -18.49 12.91 -5.31
C GLN A 73 -17.30 13.67 -4.70
N ARG A 74 -16.07 13.31 -5.09
CA ARG A 74 -14.86 14.02 -4.66
C ARG A 74 -14.89 15.50 -5.07
N VAL A 75 -15.29 15.82 -6.30
CA VAL A 75 -15.38 17.21 -6.78
C VAL A 75 -16.49 17.97 -6.05
N LEU A 76 -17.67 17.36 -5.86
CA LEU A 76 -18.78 17.98 -5.14
C LEU A 76 -18.42 18.30 -3.69
N LEU A 77 -17.72 17.41 -2.99
CA LEU A 77 -17.22 17.67 -1.63
C LEU A 77 -16.28 18.87 -1.61
N LYS A 78 -15.28 18.90 -2.50
CA LYS A 78 -14.35 20.04 -2.58
C LYS A 78 -15.07 21.36 -2.86
N LYS A 79 -16.08 21.35 -3.74
CA LYS A 79 -16.89 22.54 -4.05
C LYS A 79 -17.68 23.05 -2.83
N ARG A 80 -18.28 22.14 -2.04
CA ARG A 80 -19.05 22.50 -0.83
C ARG A 80 -18.19 23.17 0.24
N PHE A 81 -16.94 22.74 0.38
CA PHE A 81 -16.00 23.30 1.34
C PHE A 81 -15.15 24.46 0.80
N GLY A 82 -15.40 24.93 -0.43
CA GLY A 82 -14.62 26.03 -1.00
C GLY A 82 -13.15 25.69 -1.30
N LEU A 83 -12.81 24.39 -1.40
CA LEU A 83 -11.44 23.90 -1.55
C LEU A 83 -11.00 23.77 -3.02
N LEU A 84 -11.87 24.14 -3.97
CA LEU A 84 -11.55 24.03 -5.39
C LEU A 84 -10.64 25.20 -5.80
N PRO A 85 -9.53 24.95 -6.53
CA PRO A 85 -8.64 26.04 -6.98
C PRO A 85 -9.35 27.10 -7.81
N THR A 86 -10.39 26.72 -8.56
CA THR A 86 -11.20 27.64 -9.36
C THR A 86 -12.08 28.59 -8.54
N GLN A 87 -12.28 28.31 -7.24
CA GLN A 87 -13.00 29.19 -6.32
C GLN A 87 -12.05 30.21 -5.66
N GLN A 88 -10.74 29.98 -5.73
CA GLN A 88 -9.73 30.87 -5.16
C GLN A 88 -9.41 32.01 -6.12
N SER A 89 -8.82 33.08 -5.59
CA SER A 89 -8.32 34.18 -6.42
C SER A 89 -7.34 33.64 -7.46
N PRO A 90 -7.29 34.25 -8.67
CA PRO A 90 -6.36 33.82 -9.70
C PRO A 90 -4.92 33.86 -9.17
N LEU A 91 -4.14 32.85 -9.57
CA LEU A 91 -2.71 32.79 -9.25
C LEU A 91 -2.03 34.04 -9.83
N LYS A 92 -1.35 34.80 -8.97
CA LYS A 92 -0.48 35.89 -9.41
C LYS A 92 0.91 35.28 -9.66
N TYR A 93 1.38 35.40 -10.89
CA TYR A 93 2.74 35.05 -11.31
C TYR A 93 3.67 36.24 -11.08
#